data_AF-A0A2A2H3W9-F1
#
_entry.id   AF-A0A2A2H3W9-F1
#
_cell.length_a   1.000
_cell.length_b   1.000
_cell.length_c   1.000
_cell.angle_alpha   90.00
_cell.angle_beta   90.00
_cell.angle_gamma   90.00
#
_symmetry.space_group_name_H-M   'P 1'
#
loop_
_entity.id
_entity.type
_entity.pdbx_description
1 polymer ?
#
loop_
_entity_poly.entity_id
_entity_poly.type
_entity_poly.pdbx_seq_one_letter_code
_entity_poly.pdbx_strand_id
1 'polypeptide(L)'
;MDKINTTTNKMYTFLRKYFGLLLFASLSVLLWVLLMTNTGFANWYFSRHANVLSWLIRPVFMIGFCYFALKRNATLAAAMIFLTLLSSVFFQAPDVVNPTVEEFLANEKEWILGPLSVVKLTEFGALIAGIFLLGYAFWKRSLKWGIILLFIIIFLKILWSIIYGGESAVTLVYVAVFTGIVTMIWIILYRRRSLKKE
;
A
#
# COMPACT_ATOMS: atom_id res chain seq x y z
N MET A 1 -5.59 -44.26 -13.15
CA MET A 1 -5.37 -43.04 -13.95
C MET A 1 -6.32 -41.89 -13.58
N ASP A 2 -7.51 -42.14 -13.00
CA ASP A 2 -8.51 -41.08 -12.67
C ASP A 2 -8.16 -40.11 -11.52
N LYS A 3 -7.37 -40.54 -10.52
CA LYS A 3 -6.94 -39.66 -9.41
C LYS A 3 -5.96 -38.57 -9.85
N ILE A 4 -5.18 -38.82 -10.90
CA ILE A 4 -4.22 -37.84 -11.43
C ILE A 4 -5.01 -36.74 -12.15
N ASN A 5 -5.95 -37.10 -13.04
CA ASN A 5 -6.79 -36.13 -13.76
C ASN A 5 -7.63 -35.23 -12.83
N THR A 6 -8.17 -35.77 -11.74
CA THR A 6 -8.96 -34.99 -10.77
C THR A 6 -8.10 -34.01 -9.96
N THR A 7 -6.85 -34.37 -9.64
CA THR A 7 -5.92 -33.49 -8.91
C THR A 7 -5.41 -32.36 -9.80
N THR A 8 -5.03 -32.67 -11.05
CA THR A 8 -4.57 -31.69 -12.03
C THR A 8 -5.67 -30.67 -12.36
N ASN A 9 -6.92 -31.11 -12.46
CA ASN A 9 -8.06 -30.23 -12.78
C ASN A 9 -8.45 -29.31 -11.60
N LYS A 10 -8.33 -29.80 -10.35
CA LYS A 10 -8.48 -28.97 -9.14
C LYS A 10 -7.36 -27.92 -9.03
N MET A 11 -6.11 -28.32 -9.28
CA MET A 11 -4.96 -27.41 -9.28
C MET A 11 -5.10 -26.33 -10.35
N TYR A 12 -5.50 -26.69 -11.58
CA TYR A 12 -5.73 -25.73 -12.66
C TYR A 12 -6.86 -24.75 -12.33
N THR A 13 -7.97 -25.24 -11.77
CA THR A 13 -9.10 -24.39 -11.35
C THR A 13 -8.71 -23.43 -10.23
N PHE A 14 -7.92 -23.90 -9.26
CA PHE A 14 -7.37 -23.06 -8.19
C PHE A 14 -6.42 -22.00 -8.75
N LEU A 15 -5.44 -22.40 -9.57
CA LEU A 15 -4.48 -21.49 -10.19
C LEU A 15 -5.20 -20.45 -11.04
N ARG A 16 -6.14 -20.84 -11.90
CA ARG A 16 -6.93 -19.91 -12.70
C ARG A 16 -7.72 -18.91 -11.83
N LYS A 17 -8.25 -19.35 -10.69
CA LYS A 17 -9.01 -18.49 -9.76
C LYS A 17 -8.13 -17.47 -9.04
N TYR A 18 -6.91 -17.84 -8.66
CA TYR A 18 -6.00 -17.01 -7.87
C TYR A 18 -4.82 -16.45 -8.67
N PHE A 19 -4.74 -16.72 -9.97
CA PHE A 19 -3.63 -16.33 -10.82
C PHE A 19 -3.32 -14.83 -10.71
N GLY A 20 -4.35 -13.99 -10.83
CA GLY A 20 -4.16 -12.54 -10.74
C GLY A 20 -3.69 -12.08 -9.35
N LEU A 21 -4.21 -12.66 -8.27
CA LEU A 21 -3.73 -12.40 -6.91
C LEU A 21 -2.23 -12.77 -6.78
N LEU A 22 -1.87 -13.97 -7.22
CA LEU A 22 -0.50 -14.46 -7.17
C LEU A 22 0.43 -13.59 -8.02
N LEU A 23 0.00 -13.22 -9.23
CA LEU A 23 0.75 -12.34 -10.12
C LEU A 23 1.07 -10.99 -9.45
N PHE A 24 0.08 -10.27 -8.94
CA PHE A 24 0.31 -8.96 -8.32
C PHE A 24 1.08 -9.06 -6.99
N ALA A 25 0.87 -10.13 -6.22
CA ALA A 25 1.68 -10.39 -5.03
C ALA A 25 3.16 -10.63 -5.40
N SER A 26 3.43 -11.48 -6.40
CA SER A 26 4.78 -11.73 -6.89
C SER A 26 5.45 -10.49 -7.48
N LEU A 27 4.72 -9.67 -8.24
CA LEU A 27 5.24 -8.39 -8.74
C LEU A 27 5.56 -7.40 -7.61
N SER A 28 4.75 -7.37 -6.54
CA SER A 28 5.02 -6.54 -5.37
C SER A 28 6.29 -6.98 -4.64
N VAL A 29 6.49 -8.29 -4.49
CA VAL A 29 7.73 -8.85 -3.91
C VAL A 29 8.92 -8.57 -4.81
N LEU A 30 8.79 -8.77 -6.12
CA LEU A 30 9.85 -8.50 -7.09
C LEU A 30 10.28 -7.02 -7.05
N LEU A 31 9.32 -6.09 -7.01
CA LEU A 31 9.59 -4.66 -6.89
C LEU A 31 10.37 -4.35 -5.61
N TRP A 32 9.98 -4.94 -4.47
CA TRP A 32 10.69 -4.81 -3.21
C TRP A 32 12.12 -5.38 -3.27
N VAL A 33 12.29 -6.56 -3.86
CA VAL A 33 13.61 -7.17 -4.03
C VAL A 33 14.50 -6.27 -4.90
N LEU A 34 14.01 -5.81 -6.05
CA LEU A 34 14.75 -4.89 -6.92
C LEU A 34 15.14 -3.60 -6.19
N LEU A 35 14.24 -3.04 -5.38
CA LEU A 35 14.51 -1.86 -4.58
C LEU A 35 15.64 -2.09 -3.57
N MET A 36 15.76 -3.29 -2.97
CA MET A 36 16.78 -3.59 -1.97
C MET A 36 18.11 -4.02 -2.57
N THR A 37 18.10 -4.71 -3.72
CA THR A 37 19.30 -5.37 -4.26
C THR A 37 19.94 -4.64 -5.43
N ASN A 38 19.23 -3.70 -6.07
CA ASN A 38 19.75 -2.95 -7.21
C ASN A 38 19.81 -1.46 -6.87
N THR A 39 21.01 -0.96 -6.58
CA THR A 39 21.26 0.43 -6.19
C THR A 39 20.88 1.43 -7.29
N GLY A 40 21.10 1.08 -8.57
CA GLY A 40 20.70 1.89 -9.70
C GLY A 40 19.18 2.05 -9.80
N PHE A 41 18.45 0.95 -9.64
CA PHE A 41 16.99 0.95 -9.59
C PHE A 41 16.49 1.73 -8.36
N ALA A 42 17.09 1.54 -7.19
CA ALA A 42 16.74 2.27 -5.98
C ALA A 42 16.92 3.79 -6.15
N ASN A 43 18.08 4.23 -6.67
CA ASN A 43 18.34 5.65 -6.93
C ASN A 43 17.32 6.24 -7.92
N TRP A 44 17.05 5.51 -9.01
CA TRP A 44 16.07 5.90 -10.02
C TRP A 44 14.62 5.96 -9.49
N TYR A 45 14.28 5.04 -8.58
CA TYR A 45 12.97 5.00 -7.93
C TYR A 45 12.81 6.17 -6.97
N PHE A 46 13.80 6.42 -6.11
CA PHE A 46 13.77 7.50 -5.13
C PHE A 46 13.78 8.89 -5.78
N SER A 47 14.47 9.07 -6.91
CA SER A 47 14.45 10.36 -7.64
C SER A 47 13.05 10.72 -8.14
N ARG A 48 12.26 9.71 -8.55
CA ARG A 48 10.84 9.91 -8.91
C ARG A 48 9.93 9.94 -7.70
N HIS A 49 10.31 9.26 -6.62
CA HIS A 49 9.58 9.31 -5.37
C HIS A 49 9.53 10.73 -4.78
N ALA A 50 10.51 11.59 -5.11
CA ALA A 50 10.49 13.02 -4.80
C ALA A 50 9.29 13.80 -5.39
N ASN A 51 8.63 13.24 -6.40
CA ASN A 51 7.42 13.85 -6.94
C ASN A 51 6.23 13.61 -6.00
N VAL A 52 5.74 14.66 -5.35
CA VAL A 52 4.62 14.61 -4.38
C VAL A 52 3.33 14.06 -4.99
N LEU A 53 3.13 14.17 -6.31
CA LEU A 53 1.98 13.55 -6.99
C LEU A 53 1.96 12.03 -6.81
N SER A 54 3.14 11.40 -6.73
CA SER A 54 3.26 9.98 -6.43
C SER A 54 2.75 9.62 -5.04
N TRP A 55 2.74 10.57 -4.09
CA TRP A 55 2.24 10.36 -2.74
C TRP A 55 0.73 10.57 -2.69
N LEU A 56 0.22 11.59 -3.42
CA LEU A 56 -1.20 11.93 -3.48
C LEU A 56 -2.05 10.90 -4.23
N ILE A 57 -1.47 10.13 -5.16
CA ILE A 57 -2.20 9.05 -5.84
C ILE A 57 -2.39 7.80 -4.97
N ARG A 58 -1.49 7.55 -3.99
CA ARG A 58 -1.58 6.39 -3.07
C ARG A 58 -2.93 6.30 -2.34
N PRO A 59 -3.52 7.39 -1.82
CA PRO A 59 -4.89 7.39 -1.29
C PRO A 59 -5.92 6.78 -2.25
N VAL A 60 -5.85 7.11 -3.53
CA VAL A 60 -6.81 6.64 -4.53
C VAL A 60 -6.69 5.13 -4.71
N PHE A 61 -5.45 4.62 -4.77
CA PHE A 61 -5.21 3.18 -4.81
C PHE A 61 -5.63 2.48 -3.52
N MET A 62 -5.40 3.07 -2.34
CA MET A 62 -5.86 2.53 -1.06
C MET A 62 -7.39 2.47 -0.96
N ILE A 63 -8.09 3.47 -1.48
CA ILE A 63 -9.56 3.44 -1.61
C ILE A 63 -9.99 2.31 -2.55
N GLY A 64 -9.31 2.17 -3.70
CA GLY A 64 -9.51 1.05 -4.60
C GLY A 64 -9.33 -0.30 -3.91
N PHE A 65 -8.28 -0.45 -3.11
CA PHE A 65 -8.01 -1.64 -2.31
C PHE A 65 -9.18 -1.96 -1.37
N CYS A 66 -9.63 -0.97 -0.59
CA CYS A 66 -10.75 -1.12 0.33
C CYS A 66 -12.05 -1.48 -0.41
N TYR A 67 -12.30 -0.86 -1.57
CA TYR A 67 -13.45 -1.14 -2.42
C TYR A 67 -13.45 -2.57 -2.97
N PHE A 68 -12.34 -3.03 -3.53
CA PHE A 68 -12.25 -4.37 -4.08
C PHE A 68 -12.24 -5.44 -3.00
N ALA A 69 -11.72 -5.13 -1.81
CA ALA A 69 -11.89 -5.96 -0.63
C ALA A 69 -13.37 -6.12 -0.25
N LEU A 70 -14.15 -5.03 -0.21
CA LEU A 70 -15.61 -5.07 0.01
C LEU A 70 -16.35 -5.92 -1.04
N LYS A 71 -15.89 -5.85 -2.30
CA LYS A 71 -16.42 -6.63 -3.43
C LYS A 71 -15.93 -8.07 -3.47
N ARG A 72 -15.12 -8.52 -2.51
CA ARG A 72 -14.55 -9.87 -2.47
C ARG A 72 -13.69 -10.21 -3.70
N ASN A 73 -13.07 -9.21 -4.31
CA ASN A 73 -12.20 -9.39 -5.46
C ASN A 73 -10.72 -9.27 -5.03
N ALA A 74 -10.13 -10.41 -4.67
CA ALA A 74 -8.75 -10.47 -4.19
C ALA A 74 -7.72 -10.06 -5.24
N THR A 75 -7.96 -10.39 -6.52
CA THR A 75 -7.06 -9.99 -7.62
C THR A 75 -6.96 -8.49 -7.75
N LEU A 76 -8.11 -7.78 -7.80
CA LEU A 76 -8.09 -6.33 -7.93
C LEU A 76 -7.65 -5.64 -6.65
N ALA A 77 -7.93 -6.21 -5.47
CA ALA A 77 -7.37 -5.71 -4.22
C ALA A 77 -5.83 -5.79 -4.23
N ALA A 78 -5.25 -6.92 -4.64
CA ALA A 78 -3.80 -7.07 -4.78
C ALA A 78 -3.21 -6.14 -5.84
N ALA A 79 -3.90 -5.94 -6.96
CA ALA A 79 -3.51 -4.97 -7.97
C ALA A 79 -3.41 -3.55 -7.40
N MET A 80 -4.34 -3.13 -6.54
CA MET A 80 -4.31 -1.81 -5.90
C MET A 80 -3.16 -1.65 -4.90
N ILE A 81 -2.79 -2.71 -4.18
CA ILE A 81 -1.57 -2.71 -3.36
C ILE A 81 -0.33 -2.55 -4.26
N PHE A 82 -0.24 -3.32 -5.34
CA PHE A 82 0.86 -3.22 -6.29
C PHE A 82 0.96 -1.82 -6.90
N LEU A 83 -0.15 -1.22 -7.34
CA LEU A 83 -0.17 0.16 -7.86
C LEU A 83 0.25 1.21 -6.82
N THR A 84 -0.02 0.96 -5.54
CA THR A 84 0.46 1.83 -4.46
C THR A 84 1.99 1.79 -4.39
N LEU A 85 2.59 0.61 -4.44
CA LEU A 85 4.04 0.45 -4.47
C LEU A 85 4.64 1.02 -5.77
N LEU A 86 3.94 0.86 -6.89
CA LEU A 86 4.39 1.34 -8.20
C LEU A 86 4.14 2.85 -8.41
N SER A 87 3.42 3.52 -7.51
CA SER A 87 2.98 4.91 -7.67
C SER A 87 4.10 5.89 -8.06
N SER A 88 5.30 5.72 -7.51
CA SER A 88 6.47 6.55 -7.79
C SER A 88 7.04 6.36 -9.19
N VAL A 89 6.72 5.27 -9.86
CA VAL A 89 7.18 4.99 -11.23
C VAL A 89 6.37 5.76 -12.28
N PHE A 90 5.13 6.14 -11.97
CA PHE A 90 4.24 6.81 -12.93
C PHE A 90 4.60 8.28 -13.21
N PHE A 91 5.34 8.91 -12.32
CA PHE A 91 5.67 10.33 -12.40
C PHE A 91 7.15 10.53 -12.71
N GLN A 92 7.47 11.58 -13.46
CA GLN A 92 8.84 11.98 -13.72
C GLN A 92 9.47 12.56 -12.45
N ALA A 93 10.80 12.45 -12.36
CA ALA A 93 11.55 13.12 -11.32
C ALA A 93 11.38 14.65 -11.51
N PRO A 94 11.12 15.40 -10.43
CA PRO A 94 10.96 16.84 -10.53
C PRO A 94 12.30 17.51 -10.84
N ASP A 95 12.28 18.59 -11.63
CA ASP A 95 13.49 19.37 -11.94
C ASP A 95 14.03 20.13 -10.71
N VAL A 96 13.14 20.51 -9.79
CA VAL A 96 13.46 21.14 -8.51
C VAL A 96 12.79 20.36 -7.39
N VAL A 97 13.60 19.81 -6.48
CA VAL A 97 13.11 19.09 -5.30
C VAL A 97 13.01 20.07 -4.14
N ASN A 98 11.90 20.01 -3.39
CA ASN A 98 11.78 20.76 -2.14
C ASN A 98 12.80 20.18 -1.12
N PRO A 99 13.66 20.99 -0.48
CA PRO A 99 14.67 20.51 0.47
C PRO A 99 14.10 19.63 1.59
N THR A 100 12.89 19.96 2.06
CA THR A 100 12.17 19.19 3.07
C THR A 100 11.82 17.78 2.55
N VAL A 101 11.39 17.67 1.29
CA VAL A 101 11.08 16.37 0.67
C VAL A 101 12.37 15.56 0.44
N GLU A 102 13.47 16.24 0.09
CA GLU A 102 14.76 15.60 -0.11
C GLU A 102 15.31 15.00 1.19
N GLU A 103 15.30 15.77 2.28
CA GLU A 103 15.71 15.32 3.62
C GLU A 103 14.89 14.10 4.07
N PHE A 104 13.56 14.17 3.94
CA PHE A 104 12.69 13.05 4.28
C PHE A 104 13.05 11.78 3.49
N LEU A 105 13.25 11.92 2.18
CA LEU A 105 13.55 10.78 1.32
C LEU A 105 14.95 10.22 1.55
N ALA A 106 15.91 11.04 1.98
CA ALA A 106 17.21 10.56 2.43
C ALA A 106 17.05 9.65 3.65
N ASN A 107 16.27 10.08 4.65
CA ASN A 107 15.99 9.28 5.85
C ASN A 107 15.19 8.00 5.53
N GLU A 108 14.19 8.08 4.65
CA GLU A 108 13.43 6.90 4.22
C GLU A 108 14.31 5.93 3.44
N LYS A 109 15.20 6.43 2.57
CA LYS A 109 16.13 5.61 1.81
C LYS A 109 17.14 4.92 2.71
N GLU A 110 17.70 5.63 3.69
CA GLU A 110 18.59 5.06 4.70
C GLU A 110 17.85 4.04 5.55
N TRP A 111 16.63 4.35 6.02
CA TRP A 111 15.82 3.39 6.76
C TRP A 111 15.54 2.17 5.91
N ILE A 112 15.20 2.29 4.62
CA ILE A 112 14.88 1.15 3.77
C ILE A 112 16.13 0.30 3.46
N LEU A 113 17.19 0.92 2.93
CA LEU A 113 18.38 0.25 2.41
C LEU A 113 19.44 -0.07 3.48
N GLY A 114 19.33 0.54 4.66
CA GLY A 114 20.24 0.30 5.78
C GLY A 114 20.13 -1.11 6.37
N PRO A 115 20.97 -1.44 7.36
CA PRO A 115 21.01 -2.76 7.98
C PRO A 115 19.65 -3.26 8.50
N LEU A 116 19.50 -4.58 8.54
CA LEU A 116 18.32 -5.23 9.07
C LEU A 116 18.37 -5.18 10.61
N SER A 117 17.35 -4.57 11.23
CA SER A 117 17.22 -4.49 12.67
C SER A 117 15.89 -5.10 13.13
N VAL A 118 15.82 -5.48 14.40
CA VAL A 118 14.56 -5.98 15.01
C VAL A 118 13.45 -4.94 14.88
N VAL A 119 13.77 -3.66 15.11
CA VAL A 119 12.82 -2.54 14.98
C VAL A 119 12.28 -2.47 13.55
N LYS A 120 13.15 -2.51 12.53
CA LYS A 120 12.73 -2.52 11.11
C LYS A 120 11.81 -3.69 10.79
N LEU A 121 12.14 -4.90 11.27
CA LEU A 121 11.29 -6.09 11.08
C LEU A 121 9.92 -5.93 11.74
N THR A 122 9.86 -5.36 12.95
CA THR A 122 8.60 -5.11 13.65
C THR A 122 7.76 -4.07 12.91
N GLU A 123 8.35 -2.97 12.46
CA GLU A 123 7.67 -1.91 11.71
C GLU A 123 7.13 -2.42 10.36
N PHE A 124 7.96 -3.16 9.62
CA PHE A 124 7.54 -3.78 8.36
C PHE A 124 6.44 -4.84 8.60
N GLY A 125 6.57 -5.66 9.64
CA GLY A 125 5.54 -6.62 10.04
C GLY A 125 4.23 -5.94 10.41
N ALA A 126 4.28 -4.82 11.14
CA ALA A 126 3.11 -4.02 11.48
C ALA A 126 2.43 -3.43 10.24
N LEU A 127 3.20 -2.96 9.24
CA LEU A 127 2.67 -2.49 7.96
C LEU A 127 1.91 -3.60 7.22
N ILE A 128 2.53 -4.78 7.07
CA ILE A 128 1.91 -5.92 6.38
C ILE A 128 0.65 -6.39 7.13
N ALA A 129 0.73 -6.50 8.46
CA ALA A 129 -0.41 -6.85 9.30
C ALA A 129 -1.54 -5.82 9.20
N GLY A 130 -1.21 -4.53 9.21
CA GLY A 130 -2.18 -3.43 9.06
C GLY A 130 -2.93 -3.51 7.74
N ILE A 131 -2.22 -3.68 6.62
CA ILE A 131 -2.85 -3.84 5.29
C ILE A 131 -3.73 -5.08 5.27
N PHE A 132 -3.25 -6.21 5.81
CA PHE A 132 -4.02 -7.45 5.85
C PHE A 132 -5.30 -7.32 6.68
N LEU A 133 -5.20 -6.79 7.90
CA LEU A 133 -6.34 -6.58 8.81
C LEU A 133 -7.36 -5.60 8.22
N LEU A 134 -6.88 -4.52 7.60
CA LEU A 134 -7.72 -3.56 6.90
C LEU A 134 -8.50 -4.22 5.76
N GLY A 135 -7.78 -4.94 4.90
CA GLY A 135 -8.36 -5.73 3.83
C GLY A 135 -9.38 -6.74 4.35
N TYR A 136 -9.07 -7.44 5.44
CA TYR A 136 -9.94 -8.41 6.08
C TYR A 136 -11.21 -7.78 6.67
N ALA A 137 -11.11 -6.61 7.31
CA ALA A 137 -12.25 -5.89 7.85
C ALA A 137 -13.25 -5.49 6.74
N PHE A 138 -12.74 -4.91 5.64
CA PHE A 138 -13.53 -4.58 4.47
C PHE A 138 -14.03 -5.82 3.73
N TRP A 139 -13.21 -6.87 3.66
CA TRP A 139 -13.64 -8.18 3.18
C TRP A 139 -14.88 -8.59 3.97
N LYS A 140 -14.84 -8.67 5.30
CA LYS A 140 -15.99 -9.00 6.16
C LYS A 140 -17.13 -7.95 6.16
N ARG A 141 -17.05 -6.92 5.31
CA ARG A 141 -18.01 -5.81 5.20
C ARG A 141 -18.21 -5.04 6.51
N SER A 142 -17.22 -5.09 7.40
CA SER A 142 -17.27 -4.36 8.65
C SER A 142 -16.70 -2.95 8.47
N LEU A 143 -17.58 -2.01 8.14
CA LEU A 143 -17.17 -0.60 7.96
C LEU A 143 -16.64 0.02 9.26
N LYS A 144 -17.21 -0.34 10.42
CA LYS A 144 -16.75 0.14 11.74
C LYS A 144 -15.28 -0.25 11.97
N TRP A 145 -14.95 -1.53 11.82
CA TRP A 145 -13.58 -2.02 12.00
C TRP A 145 -12.64 -1.48 10.91
N GLY A 146 -13.10 -1.34 9.66
CA GLY A 146 -12.33 -0.71 8.60
C GLY A 146 -11.93 0.73 8.96
N ILE A 147 -12.86 1.54 9.49
CA ILE A 147 -12.58 2.91 9.92
C ILE A 147 -11.59 2.94 11.09
N ILE A 148 -11.81 2.12 12.13
CA ILE A 148 -10.90 2.05 13.29
C ILE A 148 -9.47 1.70 12.85
N LEU A 149 -9.33 0.70 11.99
CA LEU A 149 -8.01 0.28 11.50
C LEU A 149 -7.35 1.36 10.63
N LEU A 150 -8.12 2.10 9.81
CA LEU A 150 -7.58 3.25 9.07
C LEU A 150 -6.99 4.30 10.01
N PHE A 151 -7.71 4.66 11.08
CA PHE A 151 -7.20 5.63 12.06
C PHE A 151 -5.91 5.14 12.73
N ILE A 152 -5.85 3.86 13.10
CA ILE A 152 -4.63 3.26 13.68
C ILE A 152 -3.47 3.35 12.69
N ILE A 153 -3.67 2.96 11.42
CA ILE A 153 -2.63 2.99 10.39
C ILE A 153 -2.12 4.41 10.14
N ILE A 154 -3.04 5.40 10.04
CA ILE A 154 -2.67 6.80 9.85
C ILE A 154 -1.88 7.32 11.05
N PHE A 155 -2.34 7.02 12.26
CA PHE A 155 -1.66 7.43 13.49
C PHE A 155 -0.24 6.85 13.57
N LEU A 156 -0.09 5.55 13.28
CA LEU A 156 1.23 4.91 13.23
C LEU A 156 2.13 5.52 12.15
N LYS A 157 1.57 5.86 10.98
CA LYS A 157 2.35 6.49 9.91
C LYS A 157 2.80 7.91 10.28
N ILE A 158 1.96 8.68 10.99
CA ILE A 158 2.31 9.99 11.53
C ILE A 158 3.41 9.85 12.58
N LEU A 159 3.28 8.92 13.54
CA LEU A 159 4.31 8.67 14.55
C LEU A 159 5.65 8.31 13.91
N TRP A 160 5.64 7.37 12.95
CA TRP A 160 6.85 7.00 12.21
C TRP A 160 7.46 8.22 11.51
N SER A 161 6.63 9.06 10.88
CA SER A 161 7.10 10.29 10.23
C SER A 161 7.74 11.26 11.22
N ILE A 162 7.22 11.41 12.44
CA ILE A 162 7.80 12.30 13.45
C ILE A 162 9.13 11.75 13.98
N ILE A 163 9.20 10.44 14.21
CA ILE A 163 10.39 9.78 14.77
C ILE A 163 11.56 9.80 13.76
N TYR A 164 11.29 9.53 12.48
CA TYR A 164 12.33 9.37 11.46
C TYR A 164 12.43 10.54 10.46
N GLY A 165 11.43 11.41 10.39
CA GLY A 165 11.36 12.49 9.41
C GLY A 165 11.88 13.85 9.87
N GLY A 166 12.25 14.04 11.14
CA GLY A 166 12.78 15.33 11.62
C GLY A 166 11.83 16.52 11.35
N GLU A 167 12.37 17.70 11.02
CA GLU A 167 11.56 18.87 10.65
C GLU A 167 10.72 18.64 9.38
N SER A 168 11.17 17.72 8.51
CA SER A 168 10.47 17.35 7.29
C SER A 168 9.24 16.46 7.44
N ALA A 169 9.00 15.97 8.66
CA ALA A 169 7.85 15.12 8.98
C ALA A 169 6.50 15.77 8.64
N VAL A 170 6.41 17.10 8.71
CA VAL A 170 5.17 17.86 8.55
C VAL A 170 4.54 17.64 7.16
N THR A 171 5.34 17.56 6.10
CA THR A 171 4.85 17.33 4.73
C THR A 171 4.16 15.98 4.59
N LEU A 172 4.63 14.94 5.29
CA LEU A 172 3.96 13.63 5.30
C LEU A 172 2.73 13.57 6.17
N VAL A 173 2.69 14.33 7.26
CA VAL A 173 1.47 14.44 8.08
C VAL A 173 0.33 14.94 7.22
N TYR A 174 0.55 15.94 6.36
CA TYR A 174 -0.50 16.42 5.44
C TYR A 174 -0.97 15.33 4.48
N VAL A 175 -0.06 14.57 3.87
CA VAL A 175 -0.45 13.49 2.95
C VAL A 175 -1.18 12.36 3.67
N ALA A 176 -0.72 11.95 4.85
CA ALA A 176 -1.34 10.89 5.64
C ALA A 176 -2.74 11.30 6.11
N VAL A 177 -2.90 12.54 6.61
CA VAL A 177 -4.18 13.10 7.03
C VAL A 177 -5.13 13.24 5.83
N PHE A 178 -4.64 13.78 4.70
CA PHE A 178 -5.42 13.86 3.46
C PHE A 178 -5.91 12.48 3.02
N THR A 179 -5.02 11.47 3.04
CA THR A 179 -5.37 10.07 2.74
C THR A 179 -6.53 9.58 3.61
N GLY A 180 -6.44 9.82 4.91
CA GLY A 180 -7.47 9.45 5.87
C GLY A 180 -8.81 10.12 5.61
N ILE A 181 -8.80 11.43 5.39
CA ILE A 181 -10.00 12.22 5.13
C ILE A 181 -10.70 11.74 3.85
N VAL A 182 -9.97 11.62 2.74
CA VAL A 182 -10.55 11.21 1.45
C VAL A 182 -11.12 9.79 1.55
N THR A 183 -10.40 8.88 2.20
CA THR A 183 -10.87 7.50 2.41
C THR A 183 -12.12 7.47 3.29
N MET A 184 -12.18 8.28 4.34
CA MET A 184 -13.34 8.36 5.23
C MET A 184 -14.58 8.94 4.53
N ILE A 185 -14.42 10.02 3.76
CA ILE A 185 -15.50 10.59 2.93
C ILE A 185 -16.05 9.52 1.99
N TRP A 186 -15.17 8.79 1.31
CA TRP A 186 -15.57 7.72 0.41
C TRP A 186 -16.37 6.62 1.13
N ILE A 187 -15.94 6.16 2.32
CA ILE A 187 -16.67 5.15 3.11
C ILE A 187 -18.08 5.65 3.48
N ILE A 188 -18.20 6.91 3.91
CA ILE A 188 -19.49 7.52 4.27
C ILE A 188 -20.43 7.56 3.06
N LEU A 189 -19.94 8.02 1.91
CA LEU A 189 -20.71 8.08 0.67
C LEU A 189 -21.12 6.68 0.18
N TYR A 190 -20.23 5.70 0.27
CA TYR A 190 -20.52 4.31 -0.05
C TYR A 190 -21.63 3.75 0.83
N ARG A 191 -21.56 3.96 2.16
CA ARG A 191 -22.60 3.51 3.10
C ARG A 191 -23.94 4.16 2.82
N ARG A 192 -23.98 5.48 2.56
CA ARG A 192 -25.22 6.19 2.19
C ARG A 192 -25.86 5.63 0.93
N ARG A 193 -25.07 5.29 -0.09
CA ARG A 193 -25.59 4.67 -1.33
C ARG A 193 -26.09 3.24 -1.11
N SER A 194 -25.47 2.49 -0.20
CA SER A 194 -25.91 1.13 0.15
C SER A 194 -27.27 1.14 0.84
N LEU A 195 -27.46 2.05 1.81
CA LEU A 195 -28.72 2.17 2.56
C LEU A 195 -29.91 2.64 1.71
N LYS A 196 -29.66 3.35 0.59
CA LYS A 196 -30.72 3.74 -0.36
C LYS A 196 -31.17 2.62 -1.30
N LYS A 197 -30.46 1.50 -1.32
CA LYS A 197 -30.76 0.34 -2.19
C LYS A 197 -31.43 -0.80 -1.43
N GLU A 198 -31.54 -0.68 -0.11
CA GLU A 198 -32.34 -1.54 0.78
C GLU A 198 -33.71 -0.88 0.99
#